data_AF-T2IVN7-F1
#
_entry.id   AF-T2IVN7-F1
#
_cell.length_a   1.000
_cell.length_b   1.000
_cell.length_c   1.000
_cell.angle_alpha   90.00
_cell.angle_beta   90.00
_cell.angle_gamma   90.00
#
_symmetry.space_group_name_H-M   'P 1'
#
loop_
_entity.id
_entity.type
_entity.pdbx_description
1 polymer ?
#
loop_
_entity_poly.entity_id
_entity_poly.type
_entity_poly.pdbx_seq_one_letter_code
_entity_poly.pdbx_strand_id
1 'polypeptide(L)' 'MVISKNIKSISTLEEFLKQPEIKPAKEYFDGIIYQKPMPQGEHSILQMRLGTAINNISLPNKLAYQKLFDWLII' A
#
# COMPACT_ATOMS: atom_id res chain seq x y z
N MET A 1 5.85 5.81 -15.17
CA MET A 1 4.98 6.06 -14.00
C MET A 1 4.09 7.25 -14.34
N VAL A 2 2.81 7.03 -14.64
CA VAL A 2 1.86 8.11 -14.94
C VAL A 2 1.26 8.57 -13.61
N ILE A 3 1.68 9.73 -13.13
CA ILE A 3 1.12 10.33 -11.92
C ILE A 3 -0.16 11.06 -12.36
N SER A 4 -1.32 10.46 -12.09
CA SER A 4 -2.60 11.17 -12.26
C SER A 4 -2.66 12.29 -11.21
N LYS A 5 -2.45 13.52 -11.66
CA LYS A 5 -2.13 14.67 -10.82
C LYS A 5 -3.42 15.29 -10.28
N ASN A 6 -3.99 14.72 -9.22
CA ASN A 6 -4.93 15.44 -8.35
C ASN A 6 -4.19 15.83 -7.07
N ILE A 7 -3.50 16.98 -7.12
CA ILE A 7 -2.68 17.45 -6.00
C ILE A 7 -3.59 18.18 -5.03
N LYS A 8 -3.89 17.53 -3.91
CA LYS A 8 -4.41 18.21 -2.72
C LYS A 8 -3.28 18.33 -1.71
N SER A 9 -2.86 19.56 -1.43
CA SER A 9 -1.88 19.86 -0.39
C SER A 9 -2.54 19.69 0.98
N ILE A 10 -1.99 18.81 1.81
CA ILE A 10 -2.40 18.62 3.20
C ILE A 10 -1.16 18.81 4.07
N SER A 11 -1.26 19.70 5.04
CA SER A 11 -0.09 20.23 5.74
C SER A 11 0.51 19.24 6.73
N THR A 12 -0.28 18.26 7.21
CA THR A 12 0.15 17.31 8.25
C THR A 12 -0.30 15.87 7.99
N LEU A 13 0.45 14.93 8.56
CA LEU A 13 0.09 13.51 8.58
C LEU A 13 -1.24 13.27 9.33
N GLU A 14 -1.52 14.03 10.38
CA GLU A 14 -2.75 13.86 11.18
C GLU A 14 -4.02 14.18 10.37
N GLU A 15 -3.98 15.22 9.55
CA GLU A 15 -5.05 15.56 8.61
C GLU A 15 -5.22 14.48 7.52
N PHE A 16 -4.12 13.86 7.08
CA PHE A 16 -4.18 12.73 6.17
C PHE A 16 -4.88 11.51 6.79
N LEU A 17 -4.52 11.14 8.02
CA LEU A 17 -5.07 9.97 8.73
C LEU A 17 -6.56 10.11 9.07
N LYS A 18 -7.11 11.32 9.14
CA LYS A 18 -8.54 11.57 9.37
C LYS A 18 -9.41 11.38 8.12
N GLN A 19 -8.81 11.24 6.93
CA GLN A 19 -9.58 11.00 5.71
C GLN A 19 -10.14 9.57 5.66
N PRO A 20 -11.26 9.36 4.95
CA PRO A 20 -11.76 8.01 4.72
C PRO A 20 -10.76 7.19 3.91
N GLU A 21 -10.64 5.91 4.23
CA GLU A 21 -9.92 4.94 3.40
C GLU A 21 -10.64 4.76 2.07
N ILE A 22 -9.89 4.77 0.97
CA ILE A 22 -10.42 4.59 -0.39
C ILE A 22 -9.58 3.59 -1.19
N LYS A 23 -10.14 3.10 -2.29
CA LYS A 23 -9.46 2.20 -3.23
C LYS A 23 -9.31 2.83 -4.63
N PRO A 24 -8.11 2.83 -5.23
CA PRO A 24 -6.82 2.49 -4.65
C PRO A 24 -6.42 3.47 -3.56
N ALA A 25 -5.55 3.02 -2.65
CA ALA A 25 -5.15 3.79 -1.48
C ALA A 25 -4.49 5.11 -1.86
N LYS A 26 -4.63 6.10 -0.98
CA LYS A 26 -3.84 7.33 -1.05
C LYS A 26 -2.55 7.16 -0.26
N GLU A 27 -1.48 7.77 -0.73
CA GLU A 27 -0.17 7.86 -0.08
C GLU A 27 0.11 9.33 0.25
N TYR A 28 0.66 9.56 1.45
CA TYR A 28 1.11 10.87 1.90
C TYR A 28 2.63 10.92 1.88
N PHE A 29 3.17 11.92 1.19
CA PHE A 29 4.61 12.16 1.10
C PHE A 29 4.85 13.68 1.08
N ASP A 30 5.63 14.18 2.04
CA ASP A 30 6.05 15.59 2.14
C ASP A 30 4.92 16.62 1.95
N GLY A 31 3.81 16.45 2.65
CA GLY A 31 2.67 17.38 2.57
C GLY A 31 1.79 17.23 1.33
N ILE A 32 2.07 16.21 0.50
CA ILE A 32 1.33 15.94 -0.73
C ILE A 32 0.67 14.57 -0.63
N ILE A 33 -0.56 14.49 -1.12
CA ILE A 33 -1.30 13.24 -1.21
C ILE A 33 -1.41 12.81 -2.66
N TYR A 34 -1.10 11.55 -2.92
CA TYR A 34 -1.20 10.91 -4.22
C TYR A 34 -2.07 9.67 -4.13
N GLN A 35 -2.83 9.35 -5.17
CA GLN A 35 -3.58 8.10 -5.24
C GLN A 35 -2.78 7.05 -6.00
N LYS A 36 -2.73 5.81 -5.48
CA LYS A 36 -2.14 4.69 -6.20
C LYS A 36 -2.83 4.47 -7.55
N PRO A 37 -2.10 4.03 -8.57
CA PRO A 37 -2.75 3.50 -9.77
C PRO A 37 -3.58 2.27 -9.39
N MET A 38 -4.63 2.01 -10.18
CA MET A 38 -5.38 0.77 -10.05
C MET A 38 -4.43 -0.44 -10.12
N PRO A 39 -4.53 -1.41 -9.20
CA PRO A 39 -3.69 -2.59 -9.23
C PRO A 39 -3.91 -3.36 -10.54
N GLN A 40 -2.81 -3.85 -11.11
CA GLN A 40 -2.83 -4.73 -12.28
C GLN A 40 -2.51 -6.16 -11.83
N GLY A 41 -3.17 -7.16 -12.42
CA GLY A 41 -3.08 -8.56 -11.99
C GLY A 41 -1.65 -9.10 -11.92
N GLU A 42 -0.79 -8.75 -12.88
CA GLU A 42 0.62 -9.16 -12.91
C GLU A 42 1.39 -8.68 -11.67
N HIS A 43 1.18 -7.42 -11.28
CA HIS A 43 1.80 -6.86 -10.09
C HIS A 43 1.29 -7.54 -8.81
N SER A 44 -0.01 -7.87 -8.76
CA SER A 44 -0.59 -8.61 -7.63
C SER A 44 -0.01 -10.03 -7.50
N ILE A 45 0.20 -10.73 -8.62
CA ILE A 45 0.82 -12.07 -8.63
C ILE A 45 2.25 -12.01 -8.10
N LEU A 46 3.05 -11.04 -8.55
CA LEU A 46 4.42 -10.87 -8.08
C LEU A 46 4.48 -10.53 -6.59
N GLN A 47 3.66 -9.59 -6.13
CA GLN A 47 3.55 -9.23 -4.70
C GLN A 47 3.14 -10.44 -3.86
N MET A 48 2.18 -11.23 -4.35
CA MET A 48 1.72 -12.43 -3.66
C MET A 48 2.85 -13.44 -3.49
N ARG A 49 3.50 -13.83 -4.61
CA ARG A 49 4.57 -14.84 -4.58
C ARG A 49 5.76 -14.41 -3.73
N LEU A 50 6.14 -13.14 -3.80
CA LEU A 50 7.22 -12.60 -2.98
C LEU A 50 6.85 -12.62 -1.49
N GLY A 51 5.65 -12.15 -1.14
CA GLY A 51 5.15 -12.18 0.24
C GLY A 51 5.11 -13.59 0.81
N THR A 52 4.64 -14.57 0.03
CA THR A 52 4.65 -15.99 0.40
C THR A 52 6.08 -16.51 0.62
N ALA A 53 7.01 -16.19 -0.27
CA ALA A 53 8.41 -16.64 -0.15
C ALA A 53 9.07 -16.11 1.14
N ILE A 54 8.82 -14.84 1.49
CA ILE A 54 9.32 -14.23 2.73
C ILE A 54 8.68 -14.92 3.95
N ASN A 55 7.36 -15.08 3.95
CA ASN A 55 6.61 -15.67 5.06
C ASN A 55 7.04 -17.10 5.37
N ASN A 56 7.34 -17.91 4.34
CA ASN A 56 7.81 -19.28 4.52
C ASN A 56 9.12 -19.36 5.32
N ILE A 57 9.96 -18.33 5.27
CA ILE A 57 11.23 -18.26 6.00
C ILE A 57 11.04 -17.60 7.36
N SER A 58 10.25 -16.51 7.42
CA SER A 58 10.17 -15.65 8.59
C SER A 58 9.20 -16.16 9.67
N LEU A 59 8.07 -16.76 9.29
CA LEU A 59 7.03 -17.17 10.24
C LEU A 59 7.41 -18.36 11.13
N PRO A 60 8.02 -19.46 10.61
CA PRO A 60 8.42 -20.58 11.46
C PRO A 60 9.42 -20.16 12.55
N ASN A 61 10.29 -19.21 12.20
CA ASN A 61 11.32 -18.68 13.10
C ASN A 61 10.83 -17.49 13.95
N LYS A 62 9.54 -17.10 13.83
CA LYS A 62 8.94 -15.91 14.47
C LYS A 62 9.73 -14.62 14.22
N LEU A 63 10.41 -14.54 13.09
CA LEU A 63 11.20 -13.38 12.66
C LEU A 63 10.31 -12.27 12.06
N ALA A 64 9.04 -12.57 11.80
CA ALA A 64 8.05 -11.60 11.36
C ALA A 64 6.68 -11.88 11.99
N TYR A 65 5.89 -10.83 12.16
CA TYR A 65 4.46 -10.95 12.48
C TYR A 65 3.65 -11.08 11.19
N GLN A 66 2.79 -12.09 11.10
CA GLN A 66 1.90 -12.28 9.95
C GLN A 66 0.80 -11.22 9.97
N LYS A 67 1.08 -10.07 9.38
CA LYS A 67 0.08 -9.09 8.91
C LYS A 67 0.30 -8.84 7.42
N LEU A 68 0.25 -9.90 6.64
CA LEU A 68 0.22 -9.80 5.18
C LEU A 68 -1.07 -10.47 4.74
N PHE A 69 -1.86 -9.75 3.93
CA PHE A 69 -3.02 -10.23 3.15
C PHE A 69 -4.44 -9.82 3.54
N ASP A 70 -4.67 -8.58 3.99
CA ASP A 70 -5.98 -7.94 3.76
C ASP A 70 -6.01 -6.99 2.55
N TRP A 71 -4.90 -6.88 1.81
CA TRP A 71 -4.70 -5.81 0.81
C TRP A 71 -4.65 -6.28 -0.64
N LEU A 72 -5.06 -7.51 -0.97
CA LEU A 72 -4.86 -8.04 -2.34
C LEU A 72 -5.80 -7.46 -3.42
N ILE A 73 -6.77 -6.62 -3.08
CA ILE A 73 -7.62 -5.93 -4.08
C ILE A 73 -7.97 -4.51 -3.59
N ILE A 74 -6.97 -3.64 -3.53
CA ILE A 74 -7.12 -2.19 -3.38
C ILE A 74 -6.32 -1.45 -4.43
#